data_AF-A0A3S3MHZ4-F1
#
_entry.id   AF-A0A3S3MHZ4-F1
#
_cell.length_a   1.000
_cell.length_b   1.000
_cell.length_c   1.000
_cell.angle_alpha   90.00
_cell.angle_beta   90.00
_cell.angle_gamma   90.00
#
_symmetry.space_group_name_H-M   'P 1'
#
loop_
_entity.id
_entity.type
_entity.pdbx_description
1 polymer ?
#
loop_
_entity_poly.entity_id
_entity_poly.type
_entity_poly.pdbx_seq_one_letter_code
_entity_poly.pdbx_strand_id
1 'polypeptide(L)' 'MRFAAMQDPCDDWLVCDLVFDLPAEMEGRPLIGLTRAEAEQFADRANAKHAANFPVPLASVA' A
#
# COMPACT_ATOMS: atom_id res chain seq x y z
N MET A 1 0.81 7.39 4.62
CA MET A 1 0.53 6.31 3.65
C MET A 1 1.67 5.31 3.75
N ARG A 2 1.39 4.04 4.07
CA ARG A 2 2.39 2.98 4.25
C ARG A 2 2.59 2.18 2.95
N PHE A 3 1.55 2.02 2.16
CA PHE A 3 1.58 1.25 0.92
C PHE A 3 1.62 2.18 -0.28
N ALA A 4 2.41 1.86 -1.29
CA ALA A 4 2.53 2.65 -2.52
C ALA A 4 2.50 1.76 -3.76
N ALA A 5 1.86 2.23 -4.82
CA ALA A 5 1.97 1.63 -6.14
C ALA A 5 3.32 2.02 -6.75
N MET A 6 4.12 1.03 -7.14
CA MET A 6 5.44 1.24 -7.74
C MET A 6 5.56 0.41 -9.02
N GLN A 7 6.23 0.96 -10.02
CA GLN A 7 6.59 0.22 -11.22
C GLN A 7 7.92 -0.51 -10.99
N ASP A 8 7.99 -1.78 -11.37
CA ASP A 8 9.22 -2.54 -11.35
C ASP A 8 10.00 -2.40 -12.68
N PRO A 9 11.27 -2.85 -12.75
CA PRO A 9 12.08 -2.75 -13.96
C PRO A 9 11.57 -3.57 -15.16
N CYS A 10 10.59 -4.46 -14.97
CA CYS A 10 9.97 -5.28 -16.01
C CYS A 10 8.71 -4.63 -16.59
N ASP A 11 8.47 -3.34 -16.28
CA ASP A 11 7.29 -2.57 -16.65
C ASP A 11 5.98 -3.00 -15.97
N ASP A 12 6.06 -3.95 -15.03
CA ASP A 12 4.93 -4.38 -14.22
C ASP A 12 4.74 -3.47 -12.99
N TRP A 13 3.55 -3.51 -12.38
CA TRP A 13 3.26 -2.77 -11.17
C TRP A 13 3.15 -3.68 -9.95
N LEU A 14 3.53 -3.14 -8.81
CA LEU A 14 3.41 -3.79 -7.51
C LEU A 14 2.93 -2.82 -6.45
N VAL A 15 2.44 -3.37 -5.35
CA VAL A 15 2.23 -2.59 -4.13
C VAL A 15 3.42 -2.80 -3.22
N CYS A 16 4.15 -1.75 -2.89
CA CYS A 16 5.28 -1.78 -1.97
C CYS A 16 4.84 -1.33 -0.57
N ASP A 17 5.28 -2.05 0.45
CA ASP A 17 5.22 -1.60 1.84
C ASP A 17 6.45 -0.75 2.15
N LEU A 18 6.25 0.56 2.25
CA LEU A 18 7.32 1.54 2.47
C LEU A 18 8.02 1.39 3.83
N VAL A 19 7.44 0.63 4.77
CA VAL A 19 8.06 0.39 6.09
C VAL A 19 9.08 -0.74 6.02
N PHE A 20 8.79 -1.78 5.25
CA PHE A 20 9.64 -2.97 5.13
C PHE A 20 10.44 -3.01 3.83
N ASP A 21 10.15 -2.12 2.89
CA ASP A 21 10.73 -2.06 1.54
C ASP A 21 10.57 -3.39 0.79
N LEU A 22 9.39 -4.01 0.95
CA LEU A 22 9.04 -5.30 0.37
C LEU A 22 7.68 -5.22 -0.34
N PRO A 23 7.43 -6.10 -1.33
CA PRO A 23 6.09 -6.24 -1.91
C PRO A 23 5.07 -6.55 -0.83
N ALA A 24 4.00 -5.77 -0.80
CA ALA A 24 2.87 -6.00 0.10
C ALA A 24 2.20 -7.32 -0.24
N GLU A 25 1.76 -8.04 0.78
CA GLU A 25 1.07 -9.30 0.63
C GLU A 25 -0.43 -9.15 0.89
N MET A 26 -1.23 -9.86 0.09
CA MET A 26 -2.65 -10.06 0.33
C MET A 26 -2.93 -11.56 0.34
N GLU A 27 -3.54 -12.04 1.43
CA GLU A 27 -3.84 -13.48 1.61
C GLU A 27 -2.59 -14.38 1.47
N GLY A 28 -1.42 -13.88 1.92
CA GLY A 28 -0.15 -14.58 1.84
C GLY A 28 0.45 -14.65 0.44
N ARG A 29 -0.04 -13.83 -0.50
CA ARG A 29 0.53 -13.70 -1.85
C ARG A 29 1.02 -12.27 -2.10
N PRO A 30 2.22 -12.10 -2.67
CA PRO A 30 2.74 -10.77 -3.00
C PRO A 30 1.91 -10.12 -4.12
N LEU A 31 1.62 -8.83 -3.96
CA LEU A 31 0.92 -8.01 -4.94
C LEU A 31 1.91 -7.47 -5.98
N ILE A 32 2.30 -8.33 -6.91
CA ILE A 32 3.25 -8.07 -8.01
C ILE A 32 2.61 -8.44 -9.36
N GLY A 33 3.16 -7.92 -10.47
CA GLY A 33 2.63 -8.22 -11.82
C GLY A 33 1.25 -7.61 -12.07
N LEU A 34 0.93 -6.53 -11.39
CA LEU A 34 -0.34 -5.82 -11.50
C LEU A 34 -0.29 -4.82 -12.65
N THR A 35 -1.48 -4.42 -13.11
CA THR A 35 -1.61 -3.17 -13.84
C THR A 35 -1.46 -1.97 -12.89
N ARG A 36 -1.11 -0.80 -13.44
CA ARG A 36 -1.05 0.45 -12.67
C ARG A 36 -2.31 0.71 -11.84
N ALA A 37 -3.47 0.59 -12.48
CA ALA A 37 -4.75 0.88 -11.85
C ALA A 37 -5.06 -0.07 -10.69
N GLU A 38 -4.69 -1.34 -10.82
CA GLU A 38 -4.82 -2.33 -9.74
C GLU A 38 -3.88 -1.99 -8.58
N ALA A 39 -2.61 -1.71 -8.86
CA ALA A 39 -1.65 -1.35 -7.82
C ALA A 39 -2.06 -0.09 -7.05
N GLU A 40 -2.53 0.94 -7.75
CA GLU A 40 -3.07 2.17 -7.13
C GLU A 40 -4.28 1.85 -6.24
N GLN A 41 -5.26 1.08 -6.75
CA GLN A 41 -6.44 0.69 -5.99
C GLN A 41 -6.10 -0.15 -4.74
N PHE A 42 -5.18 -1.10 -4.86
CA PHE A 42 -4.75 -1.91 -3.72
C PHE A 42 -3.99 -1.08 -2.68
N ALA A 43 -3.10 -0.20 -3.11
CA ALA A 43 -2.38 0.71 -2.22
C ALA A 43 -3.34 1.63 -1.45
N ASP A 44 -4.31 2.24 -2.15
CA ASP A 44 -5.32 3.09 -1.52
C ASP A 44 -6.19 2.33 -0.53
N ARG A 45 -6.66 1.13 -0.90
CA ARG A 45 -7.45 0.29 -0.02
C ARG A 45 -6.66 -0.15 1.22
N ALA A 46 -5.39 -0.50 1.06
CA ALA A 46 -4.52 -0.91 2.17
C ALA A 46 -4.23 0.27 3.10
N ASN A 47 -3.96 1.45 2.54
CA ASN A 47 -3.77 2.68 3.30
C ASN A 47 -5.03 3.11 4.06
N ALA A 48 -6.21 3.01 3.45
CA ALA A 48 -7.48 3.33 4.10
C ALA A 48 -7.75 2.40 5.29
N LYS A 49 -7.52 1.09 5.14
CA LYS A 49 -7.61 0.12 6.24
C LYS A 49 -6.59 0.42 7.35
N HIS A 50 -5.37 0.77 6.97
CA HIS A 50 -4.32 1.13 7.93
C HIS A 50 -4.69 2.38 8.72
N ALA A 51 -5.19 3.42 8.06
CA ALA A 51 -5.67 4.64 8.71
C ALA A 51 -6.89 4.42 9.62
N ALA A 52 -7.78 3.48 9.27
CA ALA A 52 -8.90 3.10 10.12
C ALA A 52 -8.46 2.33 11.39
N ASN A 53 -7.44 1.47 11.27
CA ASN A 53 -6.92 0.68 12.40
C ASN A 53 -5.97 1.47 13.30
N PHE A 54 -5.31 2.48 12.75
CA PHE A 54 -4.49 3.43 13.48
C PHE A 54 -5.12 4.81 13.30
N PRO A 55 -6.19 5.14 14.05
CA PRO A 55 -6.65 6.52 14.10
C PRO A 55 -5.44 7.32 14.57
N VAL A 56 -4.90 8.15 13.69
CA VAL A 56 -3.95 9.19 14.06
C VAL A 56 -4.56 9.88 15.27
N PRO A 57 -3.87 9.99 16.42
CA PRO A 57 -4.40 10.77 17.53
C PRO A 57 -4.61 12.16 16.97
N LEU A 58 -5.86 12.53 16.77
CA LEU A 58 -6.22 13.88 16.37
C LEU A 58 -5.81 14.71 17.57
N ALA A 59 -4.63 15.32 17.47
CA ALA A 59 -4.09 16.16 18.54
C ALA A 59 -5.20 17.17 18.86
N SER A 60 -5.86 16.95 19.99
CA SER A 60 -6.81 17.89 20.55
C SER A 60 -5.98 19.08 21.01
N VAL A 61 -5.80 20.05 20.12
CA VAL A 61 -5.34 21.37 20.50
C VAL A 61 -6.56 22.06 21.12
N ALA A 62 -6.55 22.07 22.45
CA ALA A 62 -7.41 22.90 23.27
C ALA A 62 -6.99 24.39 23.18
#